data_AF-A0A3A4VKD5-F1
#
_entry.id   AF-A0A3A4VKD5-F1
#
_cell.length_a   1.000
_cell.length_b   1.000
_cell.length_c   1.000
_cell.angle_alpha   90.00
_cell.angle_beta   90.00
_cell.angle_gamma   90.00
#
_symmetry.space_group_name_H-M   'P 1'
#
loop_
_entity.id
_entity.type
_entity.pdbx_description
1 polymer ?
#
loop_
_entity_poly.entity_id
_entity_poly.type
_entity_poly.pdbx_seq_one_letter_code
_entity_poly.pdbx_strand_id
1 'polypeptide(L)'
;MYIRRVIVVRLLLLQTIVVAFLFALTAPASAAISSTVTLQAAVSSTPTSPLADTTVNLYCRLKSGNKIYSVSGSGVVISERGVILTNAHVAQYFLLAKEKGRVTGDCSVRTGSPAKDTYDAAILYISPEWLEKNVSKISEKTPKGTGENDFALLYITGAKKELPTQFLSLPVNIFATTSEAMAATVVGYPSEGLDFKAIRNKLKMVAATSSITDIRAFDRSGQPDTISLSTSDAVKSGVSGGPIANFKGELIGIAAVKSSAKENPTLRGITISYINRILFTEAGVALPSILTGDLSVRASSTRASISEDTLQDLESGLRKKK
;
A
#
# COMPACT_ATOMS: atom_id res chain seq x y z
N MET A 1 12.19 -70.56 -40.76
CA MET A 1 12.32 -71.90 -40.16
C MET A 1 12.18 -71.73 -38.65
N TYR A 2 11.06 -72.23 -38.08
CA TYR A 2 10.82 -72.66 -36.67
C TYR A 2 11.23 -71.71 -35.51
N ILE A 3 10.46 -71.41 -34.45
CA ILE A 3 9.16 -71.85 -33.92
C ILE A 3 8.71 -70.79 -32.87
N ARG A 4 7.39 -70.61 -32.74
CA ARG A 4 6.69 -69.89 -31.66
C ARG A 4 6.86 -70.57 -30.29
N ARG A 5 6.93 -69.81 -29.19
CA ARG A 5 6.36 -70.26 -27.90
C ARG A 5 5.55 -69.16 -27.22
N VAL A 6 4.24 -69.41 -27.24
CA VAL A 6 3.18 -68.73 -26.48
C VAL A 6 3.19 -69.33 -25.08
N ILE A 7 3.24 -68.49 -24.04
CA ILE A 7 2.97 -68.91 -22.66
C ILE A 7 1.53 -68.54 -22.34
N VAL A 8 0.72 -69.58 -22.17
CA VAL A 8 -0.67 -69.52 -21.68
C VAL A 8 -0.62 -69.66 -20.17
N VAL A 9 -1.03 -68.63 -19.43
CA VAL A 9 -1.31 -68.75 -17.98
C VAL A 9 -2.82 -68.77 -17.81
N ARG A 10 -3.33 -69.95 -17.40
CA ARG A 10 -4.69 -70.19 -16.92
C ARG A 10 -4.90 -69.39 -15.63
N LEU A 11 -5.99 -68.62 -15.54
CA LEU A 11 -6.51 -68.16 -14.25
C LEU A 11 -7.95 -68.67 -14.08
N LEU A 12 -8.16 -69.34 -12.96
CA LEU A 12 -9.35 -70.09 -12.59
C LEU A 12 -10.60 -69.21 -12.44
N LEU A 13 -11.73 -69.77 -12.88
CA LEU A 13 -13.08 -69.37 -12.47
C LEU A 13 -13.26 -69.55 -10.96
N LEU A 14 -13.78 -68.52 -10.29
CA LEU A 14 -14.52 -68.65 -9.04
C LEU A 14 -15.90 -68.00 -9.23
N GLN A 15 -16.95 -68.82 -9.28
CA GLN A 15 -18.34 -68.39 -9.15
C GLN A 15 -18.65 -68.16 -7.67
N THR A 16 -19.23 -67.01 -7.31
CA THR A 16 -20.05 -66.87 -6.09
C THR A 16 -21.15 -65.82 -6.26
N ILE A 17 -22.39 -66.33 -6.33
CA ILE A 17 -23.61 -65.92 -5.63
C ILE A 17 -23.96 -64.41 -5.62
N VAL A 18 -24.99 -64.07 -6.40
CA VAL A 18 -25.76 -62.81 -6.31
C VAL A 18 -26.88 -63.01 -5.28
N VAL A 19 -26.85 -62.28 -4.16
CA VAL A 19 -27.99 -62.12 -3.24
C VAL A 19 -28.56 -60.72 -3.45
N ALA A 20 -29.76 -60.64 -4.02
CA ALA A 20 -30.51 -59.40 -4.16
C ALA A 20 -31.25 -59.10 -2.86
N PHE A 21 -30.81 -58.08 -2.12
CA PHE A 21 -31.56 -57.49 -1.01
C PHE A 21 -32.42 -56.33 -1.53
N LEU A 22 -33.73 -56.52 -1.58
CA LEU A 22 -34.70 -55.42 -1.69
C LEU A 22 -34.82 -54.73 -0.33
N PHE A 23 -34.28 -53.52 -0.21
CA PHE A 23 -34.63 -52.59 0.86
C PHE A 23 -35.68 -51.62 0.35
N ALA A 24 -36.90 -51.74 0.87
CA ALA A 24 -37.93 -50.71 0.74
C ALA A 24 -37.57 -49.53 1.65
N LEU A 25 -37.22 -48.38 1.06
CA LEU A 25 -37.02 -47.12 1.77
C LEU A 25 -38.38 -46.44 1.99
N THR A 26 -38.91 -46.54 3.20
CA THR A 26 -39.98 -45.67 3.69
C THR A 26 -39.36 -44.35 4.17
N ALA A 27 -39.70 -43.24 3.51
CA ALA A 27 -39.27 -41.91 3.91
C ALA A 27 -39.95 -41.48 5.23
N PRO A 28 -39.22 -40.98 6.24
CA PRO A 28 -39.86 -40.35 7.40
C PRO A 28 -40.33 -38.94 7.04
N ALA A 29 -41.55 -38.61 7.44
CA ALA A 29 -42.11 -37.27 7.36
C ALA A 29 -41.28 -36.29 8.21
N SER A 30 -40.74 -35.26 7.57
CA SER A 30 -39.98 -34.20 8.24
C SER A 30 -40.95 -33.20 8.88
N ALA A 31 -40.99 -33.17 10.22
CA ALA A 31 -41.71 -32.17 10.98
C ALA A 31 -40.93 -30.84 10.96
N ALA A 32 -41.52 -29.81 10.36
CA ALA A 32 -40.95 -28.46 10.34
C ALA A 32 -41.21 -27.76 11.68
N ILE A 33 -40.16 -27.52 12.46
CA ILE A 33 -40.20 -26.65 13.65
C ILE A 33 -40.03 -25.20 13.17
N SER A 34 -41.10 -24.42 13.23
CA SER A 34 -41.07 -22.99 12.91
C SER A 34 -40.49 -22.22 14.09
N SER A 35 -39.21 -21.85 14.01
CA SER A 35 -38.56 -20.95 14.95
C SER A 35 -38.60 -19.54 14.39
N THR A 36 -39.46 -18.68 14.95
CA THR A 36 -39.51 -17.25 14.62
C THR A 36 -38.27 -16.56 15.18
N VAL A 37 -37.25 -16.37 14.36
CA VAL A 37 -36.10 -15.51 14.66
C VAL A 37 -36.55 -14.07 14.45
N THR A 38 -36.75 -13.35 15.55
CA THR A 38 -36.89 -11.89 15.56
C THR A 38 -35.61 -11.26 15.02
N LEU A 39 -35.68 -10.71 13.80
CA LEU A 39 -34.59 -10.01 13.15
C LEU A 39 -34.37 -8.66 13.85
N GLN A 40 -33.49 -8.65 14.84
CA GLN A 40 -33.02 -7.41 15.44
C GLN A 40 -32.15 -6.70 14.39
N ALA A 41 -32.58 -5.51 13.97
CA ALA A 41 -31.87 -4.70 12.98
C ALA A 41 -30.45 -4.42 13.46
N ALA A 42 -29.49 -5.19 12.93
CA ALA A 42 -28.08 -4.87 13.05
C ALA A 42 -27.88 -3.51 12.37
N VAL A 43 -27.41 -2.55 13.16
CA VAL A 43 -26.94 -1.27 12.66
C VAL A 43 -25.86 -1.56 11.61
N SER A 44 -26.16 -1.27 10.35
CA SER A 44 -25.23 -1.43 9.23
C SER A 44 -24.03 -0.52 9.41
N SER A 45 -23.00 -0.98 10.12
CA SER A 45 -21.63 -0.55 9.83
C SER A 45 -21.23 -1.31 8.56
N THR A 46 -21.18 -0.59 7.43
CA THR A 46 -20.57 -1.11 6.21
C THR A 46 -19.24 -1.75 6.59
N PRO A 47 -18.99 -3.03 6.29
CA PRO A 47 -17.69 -3.63 6.57
C PRO A 47 -16.64 -2.83 5.78
N THR A 48 -15.87 -2.01 6.50
CA THR A 48 -14.76 -1.28 5.92
C THR A 48 -13.78 -2.32 5.39
N SER A 49 -13.40 -2.21 4.12
CA SER A 49 -12.42 -3.12 3.52
C SER A 49 -11.11 -3.04 4.31
N PRO A 50 -10.40 -4.16 4.57
CA PRO A 50 -9.08 -4.15 5.19
C PRO A 50 -8.11 -3.14 4.55
N LEU A 51 -8.31 -2.83 3.27
CA LEU A 51 -7.56 -1.80 2.55
C LEU A 51 -7.75 -0.40 3.15
N ALA A 52 -8.97 -0.02 3.52
CA ALA A 52 -9.25 1.29 4.09
C ALA A 52 -8.75 1.39 5.54
N ASP A 53 -8.93 0.35 6.34
CA ASP A 53 -8.48 0.36 7.74
C ASP A 53 -6.94 0.33 7.88
N THR A 54 -6.23 -0.17 6.87
CA THR A 54 -4.76 -0.13 6.78
C THR A 54 -4.22 1.13 6.12
N THR A 55 -5.09 1.98 5.55
CA THR A 55 -4.70 3.24 4.90
C THR A 55 -4.60 4.37 5.93
N VAL A 56 -3.44 5.02 5.96
CA VAL A 56 -3.14 6.12 6.87
C VAL A 56 -2.94 7.44 6.12
N ASN A 57 -3.19 8.54 6.80
CA ASN A 57 -2.81 9.86 6.34
C ASN A 57 -1.45 10.23 6.93
N LEU A 58 -0.56 10.73 6.09
CA LEU A 58 0.73 11.26 6.51
C LEU A 58 0.64 12.78 6.44
N TYR A 59 0.90 13.44 7.56
CA TYR A 59 0.73 14.88 7.67
C TYR A 59 1.95 15.50 8.32
N CYS A 60 2.46 16.57 7.72
CA CYS A 60 3.58 17.33 8.27
C CYS A 60 3.24 18.81 8.28
N ARG A 61 3.41 19.44 9.45
CA ARG A 61 3.42 20.89 9.61
C ARG A 61 4.86 21.36 9.65
N LEU A 62 5.26 22.12 8.65
CA LEU A 62 6.62 22.63 8.50
C LEU A 62 6.65 24.12 8.88
N LYS A 63 7.64 24.52 9.67
CA LYS A 63 7.90 25.91 10.02
C LYS A 63 9.25 26.33 9.47
N SER A 64 9.27 27.39 8.67
CA SER A 64 10.49 28.01 8.14
C SER A 64 10.44 29.51 8.42
N GLY A 65 11.15 29.96 9.46
CA GLY A 65 10.98 31.31 10.02
C GLY A 65 9.55 31.54 10.51
N ASN A 66 8.88 32.58 9.97
CA ASN A 66 7.50 32.92 10.29
C ASN A 66 6.46 32.24 9.37
N LYS A 67 6.90 31.49 8.36
CA LYS A 67 6.00 30.81 7.42
C LYS A 67 5.70 29.39 7.92
N ILE A 68 4.42 29.02 7.90
CA ILE A 68 3.94 27.67 8.21
C ILE A 68 3.38 27.06 6.93
N TYR A 69 3.81 25.86 6.62
CA TYR A 69 3.33 25.07 5.50
C TYR A 69 2.80 23.74 6.02
N SER A 70 1.84 23.17 5.31
CA SER A 70 1.40 21.80 5.56
C SER A 70 1.57 20.96 4.31
N VAL A 71 2.01 19.73 4.52
CA VAL A 71 2.01 18.70 3.50
C VAL A 71 1.12 17.57 3.98
N SER A 72 0.35 17.00 3.06
CA SER A 72 -0.45 15.82 3.32
C SER A 72 -0.30 14.81 2.19
N GLY A 73 -0.20 13.55 2.57
CA GLY A 73 -0.21 12.41 1.66
C GLY A 73 -0.86 11.20 2.33
N SER A 74 -0.73 10.05 1.70
CA SER A 74 -1.30 8.79 2.14
C SER A 74 -0.20 7.73 2.31
N GLY A 75 -0.51 6.65 3.02
CA GLY A 75 0.35 5.50 3.17
C GLY A 75 -0.48 4.26 3.48
N VAL A 76 0.13 3.08 3.42
CA VAL A 76 -0.49 1.81 3.81
C VAL A 76 0.38 1.09 4.82
N VAL A 77 -0.21 0.62 5.92
CA VAL A 77 0.49 -0.25 6.89
C VAL A 77 0.67 -1.63 6.25
N ILE A 78 1.91 -2.05 6.04
CA ILE A 78 2.27 -3.29 5.33
C ILE A 78 2.85 -4.38 6.24
N SER A 79 2.99 -4.09 7.53
CA SER A 79 3.48 -5.03 8.53
C SER A 79 2.76 -4.82 9.85
N GLU A 80 2.42 -5.92 10.53
CA GLU A 80 1.90 -5.92 11.90
C GLU A 80 2.86 -5.27 12.90
N ARG A 81 4.11 -5.04 12.52
CA ARG A 81 5.13 -4.35 13.31
C ARG A 81 5.13 -2.83 13.10
N GLY A 82 4.15 -2.28 12.38
CA GLY A 82 3.99 -0.84 12.20
C GLY A 82 4.85 -0.24 11.09
N VAL A 83 5.14 -0.99 10.03
CA VAL A 83 5.82 -0.44 8.83
C VAL A 83 4.78 0.09 7.85
N ILE A 84 4.97 1.32 7.39
CA ILE A 84 4.11 2.00 6.42
C ILE A 84 4.87 2.15 5.10
N LEU A 85 4.25 1.76 3.99
CA LEU A 85 4.71 2.08 2.64
C LEU A 85 4.02 3.35 2.14
N THR A 86 4.79 4.26 1.54
CA THR A 86 4.30 5.52 0.95
C THR A 86 5.25 6.00 -0.16
N ASN A 87 4.99 7.16 -0.76
CA ASN A 87 5.92 7.80 -1.68
C ASN A 87 7.08 8.49 -0.96
N ALA A 88 8.25 8.55 -1.61
CA ALA A 88 9.41 9.26 -1.11
C ALA A 88 9.15 10.76 -0.97
N HIS A 89 8.43 11.36 -1.91
CA HIS A 89 8.09 12.78 -1.84
C HIS A 89 7.15 13.14 -0.68
N VAL A 90 6.40 12.16 -0.13
CA VAL A 90 5.60 12.32 1.09
C VAL A 90 6.47 12.10 2.31
N ALA A 91 7.28 11.04 2.30
CA ALA A 91 8.13 10.65 3.42
C ALA A 91 9.29 11.61 3.71
N GLN A 92 9.85 12.28 2.70
CA GLN A 92 11.01 13.19 2.85
C GLN A 92 10.83 14.24 3.95
N TYR A 93 9.60 14.67 4.23
CA TYR A 93 9.31 15.67 5.27
C TYR A 93 9.55 15.12 6.69
N PHE A 94 9.50 13.80 6.89
CA PHE A 94 9.86 13.16 8.16
C PHE A 94 11.37 13.24 8.43
N LEU A 95 12.21 13.53 7.43
CA LEU A 95 13.64 13.80 7.64
C LEU A 95 13.90 15.14 8.34
N LEU A 96 12.94 16.07 8.22
CA LEU A 96 12.96 17.39 8.84
C LEU A 96 12.26 17.42 10.21
N ALA A 97 11.80 16.26 10.69
CA ALA A 97 11.09 16.13 11.95
C ALA A 97 12.05 16.17 13.16
N LYS A 98 12.73 17.30 13.40
CA LYS A 98 13.51 17.60 14.62
C LYS A 98 13.54 19.11 14.92
N GLU A 99 13.75 19.46 16.18
CA GLU A 99 13.81 20.85 16.70
C GLU A 99 15.13 21.59 16.36
N LYS A 100 16.07 20.93 15.67
CA LYS A 100 17.36 21.50 15.30
C LYS A 100 17.40 21.67 13.78
N GLY A 101 17.45 22.91 13.32
CA GLY A 101 17.44 23.25 11.90
C GLY A 101 16.87 24.63 11.66
N ARG A 102 17.02 25.15 10.44
CA ARG A 102 16.34 26.42 10.04
C ARG A 102 14.88 26.17 9.65
N VAL A 103 14.55 24.90 9.39
CA VAL A 103 13.19 24.42 9.14
C VAL A 103 12.89 23.31 10.13
N THR A 104 11.76 23.41 10.84
CA THR A 104 11.31 22.34 11.74
C THR A 104 10.04 21.69 11.21
N GLY A 105 9.98 20.36 11.25
CA GLY A 105 8.81 19.58 10.89
C GLY A 105 8.14 18.96 12.12
N ASP A 106 6.83 19.07 12.18
CA ASP A 106 5.96 18.36 13.12
C ASP A 106 5.09 17.41 12.29
N CYS A 107 5.52 16.15 12.21
CA CYS A 107 4.94 15.13 11.35
C CYS A 107 4.23 14.06 12.18
N SER A 108 3.05 13.64 11.71
CA SER A 108 2.23 12.62 12.35
C SER A 108 1.67 11.63 11.33
N VAL A 109 1.42 10.41 11.81
CA VAL A 109 0.58 9.42 11.13
C VAL A 109 -0.82 9.53 11.72
N ARG A 110 -1.79 9.68 10.83
CA ARG A 110 -3.19 9.94 11.16
C ARG A 110 -4.07 8.81 10.68
N THR A 111 -5.06 8.43 11.49
CA THR A 111 -6.00 7.35 11.20
C THR A 111 -7.45 7.85 11.27
N GLY A 112 -8.37 7.05 10.72
CA GLY A 112 -9.80 7.34 10.71
C GLY A 112 -10.24 8.31 9.61
N SER A 113 -11.55 8.50 9.48
CA SER A 113 -12.15 9.42 8.50
C SER A 113 -13.28 10.19 9.20
N PRO A 114 -13.06 11.45 9.63
CA PRO A 114 -11.88 12.29 9.37
C PRO A 114 -10.59 11.83 10.06
N ALA A 115 -9.46 12.07 9.40
CA ALA A 115 -8.12 11.70 9.88
C ALA A 115 -7.77 12.44 11.18
N LYS A 116 -7.16 11.74 12.15
CA LYS A 116 -6.70 12.32 13.42
C LYS A 116 -5.31 11.80 13.80
N ASP A 117 -4.50 12.66 14.43
CA ASP A 117 -3.16 12.29 14.92
C ASP A 117 -3.25 11.07 15.82
N THR A 118 -2.55 10.01 15.44
CA THR A 118 -2.60 8.72 16.14
C THR A 118 -1.21 8.26 16.51
N TYR A 119 -0.27 8.31 15.56
CA TYR A 119 1.08 7.80 15.73
C TYR A 119 2.16 8.78 15.32
N ASP A 120 3.35 8.56 15.86
CA ASP A 120 4.61 9.16 15.40
C ASP A 120 5.38 8.12 14.57
N ALA A 121 6.18 8.58 13.61
CA ALA A 121 6.93 7.67 12.74
C ALA A 121 8.30 8.24 12.37
N ALA A 122 9.22 7.33 12.02
CA ALA A 122 10.55 7.65 11.53
C ALA A 122 10.78 6.99 10.16
N ILE A 123 11.72 7.52 9.38
CA ILE A 123 12.12 6.94 8.10
C ILE A 123 12.84 5.62 8.35
N LEU A 124 12.27 4.53 7.86
CA LEU A 124 12.87 3.20 7.84
C LEU A 124 13.71 3.00 6.59
N TYR A 125 13.23 3.49 5.45
CA TYR A 125 13.91 3.47 4.15
C TYR A 125 13.43 4.61 3.28
N ILE A 126 14.32 5.18 2.46
CA ILE A 126 13.99 6.07 1.36
C ILE A 126 15.07 5.88 0.29
N SER A 127 14.69 5.80 -0.99
CA SER A 127 15.67 5.56 -2.08
C SER A 127 16.74 6.66 -2.09
N PRO A 128 18.03 6.31 -1.98
CA PRO A 128 19.12 7.29 -2.10
C PRO A 128 19.15 7.94 -3.49
N GLU A 129 18.89 7.17 -4.55
CA GLU A 129 18.83 7.68 -5.92
C GLU A 129 17.68 8.68 -6.09
N TRP A 130 16.53 8.41 -5.47
CA TRP A 130 15.42 9.35 -5.48
C TRP A 130 15.78 10.65 -4.76
N LEU A 131 16.42 10.57 -3.59
CA LEU A 131 16.85 11.75 -2.83
C LEU A 131 17.78 12.63 -3.67
N GLU A 132 18.85 12.05 -4.23
CA GLU A 132 19.82 12.77 -5.07
C GLU A 132 19.15 13.54 -6.22
N LYS A 133 18.16 12.92 -6.87
CA LYS A 133 17.46 13.51 -8.03
C LYS A 133 16.38 14.55 -7.68
N ASN A 134 15.87 14.56 -6.45
CA ASN A 134 14.62 15.27 -6.12
C ASN A 134 14.66 16.19 -4.91
N VAL A 135 15.65 16.10 -4.00
CA VAL A 135 15.66 16.93 -2.77
C VAL A 135 15.62 18.43 -3.04
N SER A 136 16.24 18.88 -4.13
CA SER A 136 16.25 20.28 -4.54
C SER A 136 14.90 20.80 -5.07
N LYS A 137 13.96 19.89 -5.37
CA LYS A 137 12.64 20.17 -5.98
C LYS A 137 11.49 20.18 -4.96
N ILE A 138 11.78 20.04 -3.67
CA ILE A 138 10.80 19.94 -2.56
C ILE A 138 9.76 21.09 -2.50
N SER A 139 10.04 22.25 -3.10
CA SER A 139 9.12 23.40 -3.14
C SER A 139 8.24 23.46 -4.39
N GLU A 140 8.47 22.60 -5.39
CA GLU A 140 7.66 22.53 -6.59
C GLU A 140 6.24 22.06 -6.26
N LYS A 141 5.22 22.82 -6.69
CA LYS A 141 3.81 22.48 -6.45
C LYS A 141 3.34 21.28 -7.28
N THR A 142 4.02 21.01 -8.39
CA THR A 142 3.69 19.95 -9.36
C THR A 142 4.99 19.37 -9.92
N PRO A 143 5.73 18.57 -9.14
CA PRO A 143 6.95 17.95 -9.63
C PRO A 143 6.62 17.12 -10.88
N LYS A 144 7.28 17.43 -12.00
CA LYS A 144 7.15 16.68 -13.25
C LYS A 144 8.11 15.51 -13.20
N GLY A 145 7.61 14.33 -12.86
CA GLY A 145 8.42 13.13 -12.74
C GLY A 145 7.68 11.90 -13.24
N THR A 146 8.45 10.85 -13.51
CA THR A 146 7.95 9.53 -13.92
C THR A 146 7.41 8.73 -12.73
N GLY A 147 7.75 9.13 -11.49
CA GLY A 147 7.53 8.36 -10.26
C GLY A 147 8.61 7.31 -10.00
N GLU A 148 9.66 7.25 -10.83
CA GLU A 148 10.79 6.33 -10.66
C GLU A 148 11.42 6.50 -9.26
N ASN A 149 11.61 5.39 -8.55
CA ASN A 149 12.08 5.33 -7.17
C ASN A 149 11.31 6.17 -6.13
N ASP A 150 10.11 6.69 -6.45
CA ASP A 150 9.33 7.53 -5.54
C ASP A 150 8.56 6.70 -4.49
N PHE A 151 9.30 5.99 -3.65
CA PHE A 151 8.78 5.20 -2.55
C PHE A 151 9.67 5.31 -1.31
N ALA A 152 9.06 5.12 -0.15
CA ALA A 152 9.74 5.10 1.13
C ALA A 152 8.99 4.20 2.11
N LEU A 153 9.71 3.74 3.12
CA LEU A 153 9.16 3.03 4.26
C LEU A 153 9.28 3.90 5.51
N LEU A 154 8.19 4.02 6.25
CA LEU A 154 8.18 4.59 7.59
C LEU A 154 8.00 3.49 8.62
N TYR A 155 8.58 3.67 9.79
CA TYR A 155 8.35 2.83 10.96
C TYR A 155 7.63 3.65 12.03
N ILE A 156 6.49 3.15 12.50
CA ILE A 156 5.76 3.76 13.60
C ILE A 156 6.59 3.61 14.89
N THR A 157 6.92 4.73 15.52
CA THR A 157 7.81 4.78 16.70
C THR A 157 7.08 5.12 18.00
N GLY A 158 5.85 5.62 17.92
CA GLY A 158 5.08 6.04 19.09
C GLY A 158 3.61 6.26 18.79
N ALA A 159 2.82 6.46 19.85
CA ALA A 159 1.40 6.71 19.77
C ALA A 159 1.01 7.89 20.66
N LYS A 160 -0.08 8.60 20.32
CA LYS A 160 -0.66 9.61 21.21
C LYS A 160 -1.38 9.00 22.42
N LYS A 161 -1.72 7.72 22.33
CA LYS A 161 -2.22 6.89 23.43
C LYS A 161 -1.21 5.76 23.66
N GLU A 162 -1.66 4.52 23.59
CA GLU A 162 -0.82 3.33 23.67
C GLU A 162 -0.54 2.80 22.28
N LEU A 163 0.68 2.27 22.11
CA LEU A 163 1.06 1.58 20.89
C LEU A 163 0.43 0.18 20.92
N PRO A 164 -0.30 -0.24 19.87
CA PRO A 164 -0.84 -1.58 19.83
C PRO A 164 0.29 -2.61 19.72
N THR A 165 0.08 -3.81 20.27
CA THR A 165 1.04 -4.92 20.17
C THR A 165 1.24 -5.38 18.72
N GLN A 166 0.18 -5.29 17.92
CA GLN A 166 0.19 -5.55 16.49
C GLN A 166 -0.67 -4.51 15.77
N PHE A 167 -0.21 -4.08 14.61
CA PHE A 167 -0.96 -3.20 13.73
C PHE A 167 -1.79 -4.01 12.74
N LEU A 168 -3.01 -3.56 12.46
CA LEU A 168 -3.70 -4.04 11.26
C LEU A 168 -2.85 -3.66 10.04
N SER A 169 -2.57 -4.64 9.19
CA SER A 169 -1.68 -4.45 8.05
C SER A 169 -2.18 -5.19 6.82
N LEU A 170 -1.74 -4.73 5.65
CA LEU A 170 -1.97 -5.37 4.37
C LEU A 170 -0.67 -6.06 3.93
N PRO A 171 -0.57 -7.40 4.05
CA PRO A 171 0.65 -8.11 3.71
C PRO A 171 1.07 -7.87 2.25
N VAL A 172 2.37 -7.73 2.05
CA VAL A 172 2.94 -7.51 0.73
C VAL A 172 3.05 -8.84 0.00
N ASN A 173 2.42 -8.92 -1.18
CA ASN A 173 2.67 -10.01 -2.13
C ASN A 173 3.55 -9.49 -3.28
N ILE A 174 4.86 -9.78 -3.22
CA ILE A 174 5.81 -9.34 -4.27
C ILE A 174 5.63 -10.05 -5.62
N PHE A 175 4.79 -11.09 -5.66
CA PHE A 175 4.42 -11.82 -6.87
C PHE A 175 3.00 -11.50 -7.34
N ALA A 176 2.37 -10.46 -6.79
CA ALA A 176 1.03 -10.09 -7.18
C ALA A 176 0.99 -9.75 -8.68
N THR A 177 0.17 -10.48 -9.41
CA THR A 177 0.02 -10.30 -10.86
C THR A 177 -0.83 -9.08 -11.15
N THR A 178 -0.40 -8.27 -12.11
CA THR A 178 -1.19 -7.17 -12.67
C THR A 178 -1.38 -7.41 -14.17
N SER A 179 -2.55 -7.02 -14.68
CA SER A 179 -2.85 -7.06 -16.11
C SER A 179 -3.69 -5.85 -16.47
N GLU A 180 -3.64 -5.42 -17.73
CA GLU A 180 -4.60 -4.44 -18.24
C GLU A 180 -6.04 -4.95 -18.08
N ALA A 181 -6.98 -4.02 -18.04
CA ALA A 181 -8.40 -4.21 -17.72
C ALA A 181 -8.71 -4.80 -16.33
N MET A 182 -7.71 -5.19 -15.54
CA MET A 182 -7.91 -5.66 -14.16
C MET A 182 -8.51 -4.54 -13.31
N ALA A 183 -9.56 -4.86 -12.56
CA ALA A 183 -10.14 -3.95 -11.58
C ALA A 183 -9.17 -3.73 -10.41
N ALA A 184 -9.00 -2.47 -10.02
CA ALA A 184 -8.14 -2.03 -8.94
C ALA A 184 -8.84 -0.97 -8.09
N THR A 185 -8.68 -1.06 -6.78
CA THR A 185 -9.19 -0.09 -5.82
C THR A 185 -8.05 0.73 -5.26
N VAL A 186 -8.23 2.05 -5.24
CA VAL A 186 -7.30 3.00 -4.63
C VAL A 186 -7.96 3.61 -3.41
N VAL A 187 -7.20 3.72 -2.32
CA VAL A 187 -7.65 4.40 -1.10
C VAL A 187 -6.64 5.47 -0.74
N GLY A 188 -7.12 6.62 -0.27
CA GLY A 188 -6.24 7.69 0.18
C GLY A 188 -6.98 8.86 0.80
N TYR A 189 -6.22 9.89 1.16
CA TYR A 189 -6.71 11.10 1.82
C TYR A 189 -6.50 12.32 0.92
N PRO A 190 -7.40 12.58 -0.04
CA PRO A 190 -7.24 13.70 -0.96
C PRO A 190 -7.31 15.03 -0.20
N SER A 191 -6.27 15.86 -0.37
CA SER A 191 -6.11 17.18 0.24
C SER A 191 -6.26 18.33 -0.77
N GLU A 192 -6.46 18.03 -2.06
CA GLU A 192 -6.62 19.04 -3.10
C GLU A 192 -7.80 19.99 -2.81
N GLY A 193 -7.56 21.30 -2.95
CA GLY A 193 -8.57 22.33 -2.72
C GLY A 193 -8.96 22.56 -1.26
N LEU A 194 -8.32 21.86 -0.30
CA LEU A 194 -8.55 22.07 1.12
C LEU A 194 -7.54 23.08 1.70
N ASP A 195 -8.03 23.98 2.55
CA ASP A 195 -7.16 24.84 3.35
C ASP A 195 -6.51 24.07 4.52
N PHE A 196 -5.56 24.73 5.20
CA PHE A 196 -4.86 24.15 6.35
C PHE A 196 -5.80 23.64 7.44
N LYS A 197 -6.89 24.38 7.73
CA LYS A 197 -7.85 24.03 8.79
C LYS A 197 -8.70 22.82 8.39
N ALA A 198 -9.05 22.69 7.12
CA ALA A 198 -9.80 21.58 6.57
C ALA A 198 -8.94 20.30 6.52
N ILE A 199 -7.68 20.38 6.05
CA ILE A 199 -6.73 19.25 6.10
C ILE A 199 -6.54 18.77 7.55
N ARG A 200 -6.44 19.70 8.50
CA ARG A 200 -6.23 19.35 9.91
C ARG A 200 -7.47 18.74 10.58
N ASN A 201 -8.67 19.23 10.30
CA ASN A 201 -9.84 18.89 11.12
C ASN A 201 -10.91 18.07 10.40
N LYS A 202 -10.87 18.00 9.06
CA LYS A 202 -11.97 17.48 8.24
C LYS A 202 -11.52 16.59 7.08
N LEU A 203 -10.23 16.25 6.99
CA LEU A 203 -9.70 15.43 5.91
C LEU A 203 -10.32 14.03 5.97
N LYS A 204 -11.11 13.68 4.96
CA LYS A 204 -11.78 12.38 4.86
C LYS A 204 -11.01 11.46 3.92
N MET A 205 -11.02 10.19 4.26
CA MET A 205 -10.56 9.14 3.38
C MET A 205 -11.55 8.97 2.21
N VAL A 206 -11.03 8.67 1.04
CA VAL A 206 -11.79 8.32 -0.16
C VAL A 206 -11.25 7.01 -0.71
N ALA A 207 -12.16 6.15 -1.15
CA ALA A 207 -11.85 4.94 -1.90
C ALA A 207 -12.53 5.02 -3.26
N ALA A 208 -11.88 4.52 -4.31
CA ALA A 208 -12.54 4.27 -5.58
C ALA A 208 -11.95 3.08 -6.32
N THR A 209 -12.81 2.41 -7.05
CA THR A 209 -12.46 1.33 -7.95
C THR A 209 -12.38 1.87 -9.37
N SER A 210 -11.38 1.40 -10.10
CA SER A 210 -11.12 1.69 -11.51
C SER A 210 -10.50 0.47 -12.17
N SER A 211 -10.06 0.58 -13.41
CA SER A 211 -9.35 -0.47 -14.14
C SER A 211 -7.92 -0.03 -14.49
N ILE A 212 -6.99 -0.98 -14.50
CA ILE A 212 -5.65 -0.78 -15.05
C ILE A 212 -5.77 -0.58 -16.56
N THR A 213 -5.35 0.57 -17.06
CA THR A 213 -5.43 0.93 -18.48
C THR A 213 -4.11 0.74 -19.22
N ASP A 214 -3.00 0.70 -18.49
CA ASP A 214 -1.66 0.68 -19.08
C ASP A 214 -0.65 0.19 -18.03
N ILE A 215 0.34 -0.59 -18.48
CA ILE A 215 1.43 -1.13 -17.66
C ILE A 215 2.75 -0.80 -18.35
N ARG A 216 3.68 -0.17 -17.64
CA ARG A 216 4.99 0.23 -18.20
C ARG A 216 6.16 -0.16 -17.32
N ALA A 217 7.28 -0.46 -17.97
CA ALA A 217 8.60 -0.52 -17.36
C ALA A 217 9.29 0.87 -17.45
N PHE A 218 10.14 1.19 -16.48
CA PHE A 218 11.08 2.31 -16.59
C PHE A 218 12.28 1.95 -17.48
N ASP A 219 12.66 0.68 -17.48
CA ASP A 219 13.76 0.13 -18.27
C ASP A 219 13.25 -0.78 -19.41
N ARG A 220 14.19 -1.42 -20.11
CA ARG A 220 13.88 -2.38 -21.18
C ARG A 220 13.63 -3.81 -20.66
N SER A 221 13.47 -4.02 -19.35
CA SER A 221 13.26 -5.34 -18.77
C SER A 221 11.89 -5.95 -19.12
N GLY A 222 10.93 -5.11 -19.51
CA GLY A 222 9.55 -5.51 -19.76
C GLY A 222 8.77 -5.89 -18.50
N GLN A 223 9.35 -5.70 -17.30
CA GLN A 223 8.65 -5.95 -16.05
C GLN A 223 7.69 -4.80 -15.70
N PRO A 224 6.56 -5.09 -15.03
CA PRO A 224 5.60 -4.07 -14.68
C PRO A 224 6.15 -3.17 -13.56
N ASP A 225 6.62 -1.97 -13.91
CA ASP A 225 7.14 -1.01 -12.94
C ASP A 225 6.09 -0.01 -12.48
N THR A 226 5.23 0.37 -13.42
CA THR A 226 4.13 1.30 -13.17
C THR A 226 2.84 0.77 -13.77
N ILE A 227 1.75 1.09 -13.10
CA ILE A 227 0.39 0.86 -13.56
C ILE A 227 -0.31 2.22 -13.71
N SER A 228 -1.12 2.38 -14.75
CA SER A 228 -2.00 3.53 -14.88
C SER A 228 -3.44 3.09 -14.66
N LEU A 229 -4.18 3.87 -13.89
CA LEU A 229 -5.60 3.70 -13.67
C LEU A 229 -6.36 4.81 -14.39
N SER A 230 -7.48 4.47 -15.03
CA SER A 230 -8.43 5.48 -15.51
C SER A 230 -8.94 6.30 -14.34
N THR A 231 -9.09 7.61 -14.53
CA THR A 231 -9.58 8.47 -13.45
C THR A 231 -11.05 8.22 -13.19
N SER A 232 -11.36 7.82 -11.96
CA SER A 232 -12.64 8.10 -11.31
C SER A 232 -12.51 9.37 -10.44
N ASP A 233 -13.63 9.91 -9.95
CA ASP A 233 -13.71 11.14 -9.16
C ASP A 233 -12.81 11.17 -7.90
N ALA A 234 -12.24 10.03 -7.49
CA ALA A 234 -11.32 9.90 -6.36
C ALA A 234 -9.86 10.28 -6.67
N VAL A 235 -9.48 10.54 -7.92
CA VAL A 235 -8.10 10.89 -8.28
C VAL A 235 -7.86 12.40 -8.11
N LYS A 236 -7.75 12.82 -6.84
CA LYS A 236 -7.37 14.18 -6.42
C LYS A 236 -6.01 14.16 -5.71
N SER A 237 -5.29 15.28 -5.72
CA SER A 237 -4.03 15.45 -4.98
C SER A 237 -4.21 15.08 -3.50
N GLY A 238 -3.23 14.41 -2.89
CA GLY A 238 -3.28 13.88 -1.51
C GLY A 238 -3.44 12.35 -1.41
N VAL A 239 -3.81 11.67 -2.50
CA VAL A 239 -3.82 10.19 -2.55
C VAL A 239 -2.44 9.56 -2.73
N SER A 240 -1.40 10.36 -3.05
CA SER A 240 -0.01 9.91 -3.20
C SER A 240 0.45 9.09 -1.98
N GLY A 241 0.94 7.89 -2.23
CA GLY A 241 1.37 6.89 -1.27
C GLY A 241 0.24 5.97 -0.80
N GLY A 242 -0.99 6.25 -1.17
CA GLY A 242 -2.16 5.42 -0.87
C GLY A 242 -2.11 4.07 -1.61
N PRO A 243 -2.64 2.99 -1.02
CA PRO A 243 -2.53 1.67 -1.62
C PRO A 243 -3.41 1.53 -2.86
N ILE A 244 -2.92 0.74 -3.80
CA ILE A 244 -3.66 0.23 -4.94
C ILE A 244 -3.75 -1.28 -4.76
N ALA A 245 -4.96 -1.81 -4.66
CA ALA A 245 -5.22 -3.23 -4.49
C ALA A 245 -6.04 -3.81 -5.64
N ASN A 246 -5.79 -5.07 -5.99
CA ASN A 246 -6.62 -5.79 -6.96
C ASN A 246 -7.98 -6.21 -6.35
N PHE A 247 -8.82 -6.88 -7.15
CA PHE A 247 -10.13 -7.37 -6.71
C PHE A 247 -10.08 -8.42 -5.57
N LYS A 248 -8.92 -9.05 -5.33
CA LYS A 248 -8.69 -9.97 -4.21
C LYS A 248 -8.28 -9.23 -2.93
N GLY A 249 -8.13 -7.91 -2.99
CA GLY A 249 -7.61 -7.08 -1.91
C GLY A 249 -6.09 -7.14 -1.75
N GLU A 250 -5.35 -7.75 -2.68
CA GLU A 250 -3.89 -7.81 -2.61
C GLU A 250 -3.30 -6.45 -3.01
N LEU A 251 -2.32 -5.96 -2.24
CA LEU A 251 -1.57 -4.75 -2.57
C LEU A 251 -0.73 -4.99 -3.84
N ILE A 252 -1.05 -4.29 -4.91
CA ILE A 252 -0.34 -4.37 -6.20
C ILE A 252 0.54 -3.15 -6.47
N GLY A 253 0.33 -2.05 -5.75
CA GLY A 253 1.17 -0.87 -5.83
C GLY A 253 0.75 0.25 -4.89
N ILE A 254 1.40 1.40 -5.02
CA ILE A 254 1.02 2.66 -4.37
C ILE A 254 0.78 3.74 -5.42
N ALA A 255 -0.20 4.61 -5.18
CA ALA A 255 -0.42 5.80 -5.99
C ALA A 255 0.81 6.72 -5.91
N ALA A 256 1.26 7.31 -7.04
CA ALA A 256 2.44 8.17 -7.06
C ALA A 256 2.17 9.52 -7.73
N VAL A 257 1.90 9.50 -9.04
CA VAL A 257 1.81 10.72 -9.86
C VAL A 257 0.48 10.75 -10.60
N LYS A 258 -0.18 11.92 -10.60
CA LYS A 258 -1.30 12.20 -11.51
C LYS A 258 -0.74 12.69 -12.84
N SER A 259 -1.18 12.12 -13.96
CA SER A 259 -0.77 12.63 -15.27
C SER A 259 -1.29 14.06 -15.48
N SER A 260 -0.49 14.92 -16.11
CA SER A 260 -0.85 16.30 -16.42
C SER A 260 -1.68 16.44 -17.70
N ALA A 261 -2.22 15.32 -18.21
CA ALA A 261 -3.04 15.33 -19.42
C ALA A 261 -4.33 16.14 -19.17
N LYS A 262 -4.60 17.12 -20.03
CA LYS A 262 -5.82 17.96 -19.94
C LYS A 262 -7.09 17.16 -20.22
N GLU A 263 -6.97 16.12 -21.04
CA GLU A 263 -8.03 15.18 -21.39
C GLU A 263 -7.66 13.81 -20.84
N ASN A 264 -8.58 13.18 -20.11
CA ASN A 264 -8.41 11.87 -19.47
C ASN A 264 -7.15 11.78 -18.60
N PRO A 265 -7.08 12.54 -17.48
CA PRO A 265 -6.02 12.33 -16.52
C PRO A 265 -5.97 10.85 -16.10
N THR A 266 -4.80 10.38 -15.69
CA THR A 266 -4.61 9.02 -15.19
C THR A 266 -3.89 9.08 -13.86
N LEU A 267 -4.19 8.13 -12.98
CA LEU A 267 -3.39 7.93 -11.78
C LEU A 267 -2.32 6.89 -12.08
N ARG A 268 -1.05 7.28 -11.98
CA ARG A 268 0.07 6.36 -12.06
C ARG A 268 0.39 5.84 -10.67
N GLY A 269 0.49 4.52 -10.55
CA GLY A 269 1.02 3.84 -9.39
C GLY A 269 2.35 3.15 -9.68
N ILE A 270 3.14 2.98 -8.63
CA ILE A 270 4.39 2.20 -8.64
C ILE A 270 4.07 0.81 -8.11
N THR A 271 4.50 -0.24 -8.81
CA THR A 271 4.18 -1.62 -8.44
C THR A 271 5.01 -2.11 -7.25
N ILE A 272 4.44 -3.06 -6.49
CA ILE A 272 5.15 -3.73 -5.40
C ILE A 272 6.36 -4.52 -5.91
N SER A 273 6.25 -5.16 -7.08
CA SER A 273 7.34 -5.90 -7.72
C SER A 273 8.54 -4.99 -8.03
N TYR A 274 8.30 -3.77 -8.51
CA TYR A 274 9.35 -2.80 -8.76
C TYR A 274 9.98 -2.28 -7.47
N ILE A 275 9.17 -1.92 -6.47
CA ILE A 275 9.68 -1.50 -5.16
C ILE A 275 10.61 -2.57 -4.57
N ASN A 276 10.22 -3.85 -4.64
CA ASN A 276 11.05 -4.95 -4.19
C ASN A 276 12.37 -5.07 -4.98
N ARG A 277 12.33 -4.91 -6.30
CA ARG A 277 13.53 -4.91 -7.16
C ARG A 277 14.49 -3.79 -6.79
N ILE A 278 13.98 -2.56 -6.67
CA ILE A 278 14.82 -1.41 -6.33
C ILE A 278 15.39 -1.54 -4.91
N LEU A 279 14.62 -2.00 -3.94
CA LEU A 279 15.14 -2.31 -2.60
C LEU A 279 16.27 -3.34 -2.64
N PHE A 280 16.13 -4.39 -3.46
CA PHE A 280 17.18 -5.38 -3.61
C PHE A 280 18.43 -4.78 -4.26
N THR A 281 18.27 -3.95 -5.28
CA THR A 281 19.38 -3.27 -5.97
C THR A 281 20.08 -2.24 -5.10
N GLU A 282 19.35 -1.38 -4.40
CA GLU A 282 19.91 -0.26 -3.63
C GLU A 282 20.38 -0.68 -2.22
N ALA A 283 19.66 -1.59 -1.56
CA ALA A 283 19.89 -1.96 -0.16
C ALA A 283 20.35 -3.41 0.04
N GLY A 284 20.43 -4.21 -1.04
CA GLY A 284 20.82 -5.62 -0.96
C GLY A 284 19.79 -6.51 -0.26
N VAL A 285 18.57 -6.02 -0.02
CA VAL A 285 17.52 -6.73 0.72
C VAL A 285 16.18 -6.67 0.00
N ALA A 286 15.47 -7.79 0.00
CA ALA A 286 14.10 -7.84 -0.50
C ALA A 286 13.13 -7.11 0.46
N LEU A 287 11.98 -6.69 -0.06
CA LEU A 287 10.95 -6.00 0.72
C LEU A 287 10.49 -6.83 1.94
N PRO A 288 10.18 -8.14 1.86
CA PRO A 288 9.83 -8.90 3.06
C PRO A 288 10.94 -8.90 4.13
N SER A 289 12.21 -8.95 3.71
CA SER A 289 13.36 -8.97 4.62
C SER A 289 13.53 -7.66 5.38
N ILE A 290 13.24 -6.51 4.75
CA ILE A 290 13.37 -5.19 5.41
C ILE A 290 12.36 -4.99 6.55
N LEU A 291 11.26 -5.77 6.57
CA LEU A 291 10.22 -5.74 7.60
C LEU A 291 10.60 -6.56 8.85
N THR A 292 11.72 -7.29 8.80
CA THR A 292 12.21 -8.15 9.88
C THR A 292 13.38 -7.52 10.65
N GLY A 293 13.84 -8.17 11.73
CA GLY A 293 14.92 -7.67 12.57
C GLY A 293 14.53 -6.47 13.43
N ASP A 294 15.51 -5.71 13.94
CA ASP A 294 15.25 -4.51 14.74
C ASP A 294 14.96 -3.29 13.85
N LEU A 295 13.69 -2.89 13.80
CA LEU A 295 13.21 -1.77 12.98
C LEU A 295 13.64 -0.40 13.54
N SER A 296 13.83 -0.30 14.86
CA SER A 296 14.28 0.94 15.51
C SER A 296 15.75 1.22 15.18
N VAL A 297 16.59 0.18 15.27
CA VAL A 297 17.99 0.26 14.84
C VAL A 297 18.07 0.60 13.36
N ARG A 298 17.28 -0.09 12.51
CA ARG A 298 17.25 0.21 11.07
C ARG A 298 16.86 1.66 10.78
N ALA A 299 15.80 2.18 11.39
CA ALA A 299 15.39 3.58 11.21
C ALA A 299 16.48 4.56 11.65
N SER A 300 17.18 4.26 12.75
CA SER A 300 18.31 5.05 13.22
C SER A 300 19.49 5.02 12.24
N SER A 301 19.83 3.84 11.70
CA SER A 301 20.88 3.67 10.69
C SER A 301 20.53 4.39 9.39
N THR A 302 19.30 4.27 8.89
CA THR A 302 18.84 5.00 7.69
C THR A 302 18.93 6.51 7.91
N ARG A 303 18.55 7.01 9.09
CA ARG A 303 18.70 8.44 9.37
C ARG A 303 20.16 8.88 9.41
N ALA A 304 21.05 8.04 9.93
CA ALA A 304 22.49 8.31 10.01
C ALA A 304 23.21 8.22 8.66
N SER A 305 22.69 7.44 7.70
CA SER A 305 23.28 7.31 6.36
C SER A 305 22.94 8.49 5.43
N ILE A 306 21.98 9.33 5.79
CA ILE A 306 21.62 10.51 5.00
C ILE A 306 22.62 11.63 5.30
N SER A 307 23.28 12.14 4.25
CA SER A 307 24.31 13.16 4.38
C SER A 307 23.73 14.49 4.87
N GLU A 308 24.57 15.27 5.54
CA GLU A 308 24.19 16.61 5.99
C GLU A 308 23.87 17.53 4.81
N ASP A 309 24.57 17.40 3.68
CA ASP A 309 24.30 18.16 2.45
C ASP A 309 22.89 17.89 1.92
N THR A 310 22.44 16.63 1.90
CA THR A 310 21.07 16.28 1.51
C THR A 310 20.02 16.93 2.41
N LEU A 311 20.27 16.99 3.73
CA LEU A 311 19.37 17.65 4.67
C LEU A 311 19.35 19.16 4.46
N GLN A 312 20.51 19.78 4.23
CA GLN A 312 20.62 21.20 3.95
C GLN A 312 19.92 21.57 2.63
N ASP A 313 19.98 20.70 1.62
CA ASP A 313 19.27 20.90 0.36
C ASP A 313 17.74 20.86 0.55
N LEU A 314 17.24 19.91 1.35
CA LEU A 314 15.82 19.85 1.73
C LEU A 314 15.37 21.13 2.45
N GLU A 315 16.14 21.59 3.44
CA GLU A 315 15.85 22.85 4.14
C GLU A 315 15.87 24.05 3.18
N SER A 316 16.90 24.12 2.33
CA SER A 316 17.09 25.22 1.39
C SER A 316 15.99 25.29 0.34
N GLY A 317 15.55 24.13 -0.16
CA GLY A 317 14.45 24.03 -1.11
C GLY A 317 13.14 24.57 -0.55
N LEU A 318 12.84 24.31 0.73
CA LEU A 318 11.66 24.85 1.40
C LEU A 318 11.74 26.36 1.64
N ARG A 319 12.93 26.89 1.94
CA ARG A 319 13.15 28.34 2.10
C ARG A 319 12.98 29.12 0.81
N LYS A 320 13.28 28.51 -0.35
CA LYS A 320 13.12 29.14 -1.68
C LYS A 320 11.67 29.35 -2.11
N LYS A 321 10.70 28.78 -1.40
CA LYS A 321 9.25 29.01 -1.60
C LYS A 321 8.90 30.45 -1.17
N LYS A 322 9.32 31.44 -1.98
CA LYS A 322 8.98 32.85 -1.84
C LYS A 322 7.49 33.04 -2.05
#